data_AF-A0A2R7KW84-F1
#
_entry.id   AF-A0A2R7KW84-F1
#
_cell.length_a   1.000
_cell.length_b   1.000
_cell.length_c   1.000
_cell.angle_alpha   90.00
_cell.angle_beta   90.00
_cell.angle_gamma   90.00
#
_symmetry.space_group_name_H-M   'P 1'
#
loop_
_entity.id
_entity.type
_entity.pdbx_description
1 polymer ?
#
loop_
_entity_poly.entity_id
_entity_poly.type
_entity_poly.pdbx_seq_one_letter_code
_entity_poly.pdbx_strand_id
1 'polypeptide(L)'
;MYKYKIDEFLENLPVKLNRNLVSEIPKILNISYNTFRNYCKIPLRSKKDIPYGCVRKLEILFDMKNGELCNFRVSGDHYIEVAKRASLKRKRRKTVVSEKKEPAPEEVINPKA
;
A
#
# COMPACT_ATOMS: atom_id res chain seq x y z
N MET A 1 -6.13 13.33 -11.94
CA MET A 1 -5.44 12.03 -12.11
C MET A 1 -6.15 10.97 -11.28
N TYR A 2 -6.53 9.86 -11.90
CA TYR A 2 -7.18 8.73 -11.24
C TYR A 2 -6.16 7.75 -10.68
N LYS A 3 -6.60 6.90 -9.74
CA LYS A 3 -5.78 5.88 -9.07
C LYS A 3 -5.35 4.75 -10.00
N TYR A 4 -6.16 4.48 -11.03
CA TYR A 4 -5.93 3.47 -12.05
C TYR A 4 -6.05 4.09 -13.44
N LYS A 5 -5.31 3.54 -14.41
CA LYS A 5 -5.29 4.03 -15.80
C LYS A 5 -6.42 3.49 -16.68
N ILE A 6 -7.49 2.92 -16.09
CA ILE A 6 -8.54 2.22 -16.84
C ILE A 6 -9.16 3.10 -17.92
N ASP A 7 -9.48 4.37 -17.60
CA ASP A 7 -10.09 5.32 -18.54
C ASP A 7 -9.14 5.65 -19.71
N GLU A 8 -7.85 5.85 -19.42
CA GLU A 8 -6.80 6.11 -20.42
C GLU A 8 -6.66 4.93 -21.39
N PHE A 9 -6.72 3.70 -20.89
CA PHE A 9 -6.70 2.50 -21.75
C PHE A 9 -7.94 2.40 -22.62
N LEU A 10 -9.12 2.68 -22.07
CA LEU A 10 -10.38 2.66 -22.81
C LEU A 10 -10.41 3.71 -23.92
N GLU A 11 -9.96 4.95 -23.64
CA GLU A 11 -9.91 6.03 -24.62
C GLU A 11 -8.96 5.75 -25.80
N ASN A 12 -7.89 4.98 -25.56
CA ASN A 12 -6.94 4.58 -26.60
C ASN A 12 -7.48 3.49 -27.55
N LEU A 13 -8.61 2.84 -27.24
CA LEU A 13 -9.24 1.84 -28.11
C LEU A 13 -10.07 2.50 -29.24
N PRO A 14 -10.16 1.86 -30.43
CA PRO A 14 -11.08 2.29 -31.48
C PRO A 14 -12.52 2.36 -30.95
N VAL A 15 -13.23 3.46 -31.25
CA VAL A 15 -14.57 3.78 -30.69
C VAL A 15 -15.57 2.62 -30.75
N LYS A 16 -15.54 1.83 -31.84
CA LYS A 16 -16.42 0.66 -32.02
C LYS A 16 -16.09 -0.48 -31.04
N LEU A 17 -14.81 -0.76 -30.81
CA LEU A 17 -14.37 -1.79 -29.86
C LEU A 17 -14.58 -1.32 -28.42
N ASN A 18 -14.34 -0.04 -28.14
CA ASN A 18 -14.50 0.55 -26.82
C ASN A 18 -15.93 0.39 -26.28
N ARG A 19 -16.96 0.70 -27.08
CA ARG A 19 -18.38 0.55 -26.65
C ARG A 19 -18.72 -0.88 -26.24
N ASN A 20 -18.26 -1.86 -27.01
CA ASN A 20 -18.50 -3.27 -26.72
C ASN A 20 -17.72 -3.72 -25.48
N LEU A 21 -16.46 -3.32 -25.36
CA LEU A 21 -15.61 -3.68 -24.23
C LEU A 21 -16.17 -3.13 -22.92
N VAL A 22 -16.61 -1.87 -22.90
CA VAL A 22 -17.19 -1.21 -21.72
C VAL A 22 -18.48 -1.87 -21.24
N SER A 23 -19.24 -2.51 -22.14
CA SER A 23 -20.41 -3.32 -21.75
C SER A 23 -20.06 -4.73 -21.27
N GLU A 24 -18.98 -5.33 -21.77
CA GLU A 24 -18.58 -6.71 -21.46
C GLU A 24 -17.69 -6.83 -20.21
N ILE A 25 -16.80 -5.86 -19.96
CA ILE A 25 -15.89 -5.87 -18.81
C ILE A 25 -16.64 -6.06 -17.46
N PRO A 26 -17.74 -5.34 -17.17
CA PRO A 26 -18.49 -5.56 -15.94
C PRO A 26 -19.00 -7.00 -15.79
N LYS A 27 -19.39 -7.64 -16.90
CA LYS A 27 -19.86 -9.04 -16.91
C LYS A 27 -18.72 -10.01 -16.59
N ILE A 28 -17.53 -9.81 -17.19
CA ILE A 28 -16.33 -10.63 -16.94
C ILE A 28 -15.85 -10.50 -15.49
N LEU A 29 -15.96 -9.30 -14.94
CA LEU A 29 -15.60 -9.00 -13.55
C LEU A 29 -16.69 -9.41 -12.55
N ASN A 30 -17.88 -9.80 -13.02
CA ASN A 30 -19.06 -10.07 -12.21
C ASN A 30 -19.44 -8.91 -11.28
N ILE A 31 -19.43 -7.69 -11.82
CA ILE A 31 -19.78 -6.46 -11.11
C ILE A 31 -20.83 -5.66 -11.88
N SER A 32 -21.54 -4.77 -11.18
CA SER A 32 -22.45 -3.85 -11.85
C SER A 32 -21.70 -2.86 -12.74
N TYR A 33 -22.35 -2.41 -13.81
CA TYR A 33 -21.83 -1.34 -14.67
C TYR A 33 -21.50 -0.06 -13.89
N ASN A 34 -22.29 0.25 -12.86
CA ASN A 34 -22.05 1.41 -12.00
C ASN A 34 -20.78 1.24 -11.15
N THR A 35 -20.55 0.03 -10.63
CA THR A 35 -19.31 -0.33 -9.93
C THR A 35 -18.10 -0.16 -10.84
N PHE A 36 -18.21 -0.61 -12.10
CA PHE A 36 -17.14 -0.43 -13.09
C PHE A 36 -16.86 1.06 -13.36
N ARG A 37 -17.89 1.89 -13.58
CA ARG A 37 -17.72 3.35 -13.72
C ARG A 37 -17.07 3.99 -12.49
N ASN A 38 -17.41 3.53 -11.29
CA ASN A 38 -16.78 4.00 -10.06
C ASN A 38 -15.30 3.63 -10.01
N TYR A 39 -14.93 2.45 -10.49
CA TYR A 39 -13.54 1.99 -10.56
C TYR A 39 -12.69 2.86 -11.50
N CYS A 40 -13.22 3.25 -12.66
CA CYS A 40 -12.51 4.14 -13.60
C CYS A 40 -12.21 5.52 -12.98
N LYS A 41 -13.08 6.00 -12.08
CA LYS A 41 -13.05 7.36 -11.54
C LYS A 41 -12.52 7.48 -10.11
N ILE A 42 -11.85 6.45 -9.58
CA ILE A 42 -11.29 6.51 -8.22
C ILE A 42 -10.18 7.57 -8.18
N PRO A 43 -10.28 8.62 -7.33
CA PRO A 43 -9.21 9.59 -7.18
C PRO A 43 -7.96 8.96 -6.54
N LEU A 44 -6.76 9.38 -6.96
CA LEU A 44 -5.49 8.85 -6.45
C LEU A 44 -5.36 8.88 -4.91
N ARG A 45 -5.90 9.92 -4.26
CA ARG A 45 -5.87 10.10 -2.79
C ARG A 45 -7.03 9.43 -2.06
N SER A 46 -7.92 8.74 -2.77
CA SER A 46 -9.09 8.11 -2.16
C SER A 46 -8.71 6.87 -1.35
N LYS A 47 -9.40 6.66 -0.24
CA LYS A 47 -9.35 5.41 0.54
C LYS A 47 -10.02 4.23 -0.19
N LYS A 48 -10.86 4.51 -1.19
CA LYS A 48 -11.51 3.48 -2.01
C LYS A 48 -10.46 2.78 -2.86
N ASP A 49 -10.66 1.49 -3.07
CA ASP A 49 -9.78 0.66 -3.87
C ASP A 49 -10.57 -0.36 -4.69
N ILE A 50 -9.96 -0.84 -5.77
CA ILE A 50 -10.50 -1.96 -6.54
C ILE A 50 -9.98 -3.25 -5.88
N PRO A 51 -10.84 -4.26 -5.65
CA PRO A 51 -10.38 -5.56 -5.18
C PRO A 51 -9.28 -6.13 -6.09
N TYR A 52 -8.21 -6.66 -5.50
CA TYR A 52 -7.03 -7.15 -6.23
C TYR A 52 -7.40 -8.12 -7.37
N GLY A 53 -8.33 -9.04 -7.14
CA GLY A 53 -8.79 -9.98 -8.18
C GLY A 53 -9.40 -9.29 -9.41
N CYS A 54 -10.09 -8.16 -9.23
CA CYS A 54 -10.61 -7.36 -10.34
C CYS A 54 -9.48 -6.63 -11.08
N VAL A 55 -8.51 -6.06 -10.33
CA VAL A 55 -7.32 -5.42 -10.91
C VAL A 55 -6.56 -6.41 -11.79
N ARG A 56 -6.30 -7.63 -11.29
CA ARG A 56 -5.59 -8.68 -12.05
C ARG A 56 -6.31 -9.09 -13.32
N LYS A 57 -7.63 -9.23 -13.28
CA LYS A 57 -8.44 -9.52 -14.46
C LYS A 57 -8.35 -8.40 -15.50
N LEU A 58 -8.40 -7.14 -15.06
CA LEU A 58 -8.24 -5.98 -15.94
C LEU A 58 -6.85 -5.92 -16.56
N GLU A 59 -5.80 -6.19 -15.78
CA GLU A 59 -4.43 -6.27 -16.31
C GLU A 59 -4.29 -7.34 -17.40
N ILE A 60 -4.90 -8.52 -17.21
CA ILE A 60 -4.91 -9.58 -18.24
C ILE A 60 -5.71 -9.14 -19.48
N LEU A 61 -6.86 -8.49 -19.28
CA LEU A 61 -7.71 -8.01 -20.39
C LEU A 61 -7.02 -6.94 -21.25
N PHE A 62 -6.18 -6.12 -20.65
CA PHE A 62 -5.41 -5.07 -21.33
C PHE A 62 -3.99 -5.48 -21.72
N ASP A 63 -3.63 -6.76 -21.53
CA ASP A 63 -2.29 -7.30 -21.79
C ASP A 63 -1.16 -6.53 -21.07
N MET A 64 -1.39 -6.20 -19.80
CA MET A 64 -0.47 -5.43 -18.96
C MET A 64 0.28 -6.32 -17.98
N LYS A 65 1.47 -5.88 -17.55
CA LYS A 65 2.18 -6.56 -16.47
C LYS A 65 1.54 -6.25 -15.11
N ASN A 66 1.82 -7.13 -14.16
CA ASN A 66 1.36 -7.01 -12.78
C ASN A 66 1.74 -5.65 -12.18
N GLY A 67 0.74 -4.89 -11.74
CA GLY A 67 0.91 -3.59 -11.10
C GLY A 67 0.99 -2.40 -12.05
N GLU A 68 1.01 -2.60 -13.37
CA GLU A 68 1.09 -1.50 -14.34
C GLU A 68 -0.22 -0.71 -14.48
N LEU A 69 -1.36 -1.31 -14.11
CA LEU A 69 -2.66 -0.64 -14.17
C LEU A 69 -2.78 0.49 -13.12
N CYS A 70 -2.00 0.40 -12.05
CA CYS A 70 -1.96 1.38 -10.97
C CYS A 70 -1.14 2.61 -11.35
N ASN A 71 -1.65 3.81 -11.03
CA ASN A 71 -0.93 5.07 -11.18
C ASN A 71 0.02 5.40 -10.01
N PHE A 72 0.18 4.49 -9.06
CA PHE A 72 1.00 4.66 -7.88
C PHE A 72 2.00 3.51 -7.76
N ARG A 73 3.17 3.81 -7.19
CA ARG A 73 4.16 2.78 -6.87
C ARG A 73 3.80 2.13 -5.55
N VAL A 74 3.63 0.82 -5.58
CA VAL A 74 3.58 -0.01 -4.36
C VAL A 74 5.02 -0.42 -4.04
N SER A 75 5.50 -0.03 -2.87
CA SER A 75 6.80 -0.43 -2.35
C SER A 75 6.64 -0.91 -0.92
N GLY A 76 7.40 -1.93 -0.54
CA GLY A 76 7.44 -2.45 0.82
C GLY A 76 8.81 -3.00 1.16
N ASP A 77 9.21 -2.86 2.43
CA ASP A 77 10.43 -3.45 2.95
C ASP A 77 10.27 -4.97 3.02
N HIS A 78 11.36 -5.71 2.76
CA HIS A 78 11.35 -7.16 2.94
C HIS A 78 11.17 -7.50 4.43
N TYR A 79 10.38 -8.53 4.75
CA TYR A 79 9.99 -8.84 6.14
C TYR A 79 11.20 -9.04 7.08
N ILE A 80 12.31 -9.55 6.57
CA ILE A 80 13.57 -9.71 7.33
C ILE A 80 14.16 -8.35 7.73
N GLU A 81 14.11 -7.35 6.85
CA GLU A 81 14.62 -6.01 7.13
C GLU A 81 13.74 -5.30 8.15
N VAL A 82 12.42 -5.49 8.05
CA VAL A 82 11.46 -5.03 9.06
C VAL A 82 11.77 -5.65 10.42
N ALA A 83 12.03 -6.97 10.46
CA ALA A 83 12.39 -7.68 11.69
C ALA A 83 13.72 -7.21 12.28
N LYS A 84 14.75 -6.98 11.45
CA LYS A 84 16.04 -6.41 11.87
C LYS A 84 15.88 -5.00 12.43
N ARG A 85 15.09 -4.12 11.78
CA ARG A 85 14.81 -2.76 12.27
C ARG A 85 14.07 -2.78 13.61
N ALA A 86 13.12 -3.70 13.77
CA ALA A 86 12.37 -3.87 15.01
C ALA A 86 13.25 -4.33 16.19
N SER A 87 14.16 -5.29 15.96
CA SER A 87 15.08 -5.77 17.00
C SER A 87 16.11 -4.72 17.41
N LEU A 88 16.63 -3.92 16.47
CA LEU A 88 17.54 -2.80 16.73
C LEU A 88 16.87 -1.69 17.55
N LYS A 89 15.62 -1.35 17.26
CA LYS A 89 14.84 -0.39 18.08
C LYS A 89 14.69 -0.86 19.54
N ARG A 90 14.46 -2.17 19.75
CA ARG A 90 14.39 -2.75 21.10
C ARG A 90 15.73 -2.69 21.83
N LYS A 91 16.85 -3.01 21.16
CA LYS A 91 18.19 -2.90 21.76
C LYS A 91 18.49 -1.47 22.19
N ARG A 92 18.27 -0.47 21.33
CA ARG A 92 18.48 0.95 21.66
C ARG A 92 17.67 1.43 22.87
N ARG A 93 16.42 0.98 23.01
CA ARG A 93 15.61 1.29 24.21
C ARG A 93 16.17 0.65 25.48
N LYS A 94 16.74 -0.55 25.39
CA LYS A 94 17.32 -1.27 26.54
C LYS A 94 18.62 -0.63 27.03
N THR A 95 19.47 -0.14 26.13
CA THR A 95 20.71 0.59 26.49
C THR A 95 20.41 1.91 27.19
N VAL A 96 19.45 2.70 26.67
CA VAL A 96 19.09 4.00 27.25
C VAL A 96 18.43 3.86 28.64
N VAL A 97 17.75 2.76 28.93
CA VAL A 97 17.20 2.48 30.26
C VAL A 97 18.28 1.99 31.24
N SER A 98 19.31 1.29 30.74
CA SER A 98 20.44 0.83 31.55
C SER A 98 21.34 1.97 32.03
N GLU A 99 21.61 2.96 31.17
CA GLU A 99 22.47 4.12 31.50
C GLU A 99 21.82 5.10 32.49
N LYS A 100 20.50 5.07 32.66
CA LYS A 100 19.78 5.91 33.64
C LYS A 100 19.71 5.29 35.05
N LYS A 101 20.40 4.18 35.30
CA LYS A 101 20.25 3.39 36.53
C LYS A 101 21.54 3.26 37.37
N GLU A 102 22.49 4.19 37.23
CA GLU A 102 23.56 4.36 38.23
C GLU A 102 23.05 5.25 39.38
N PRO A 103 22.95 4.75 40.63
CA PRO A 103 22.72 5.60 41.78
C PRO A 103 24.03 6.34 42.14
N ALA A 104 23.91 7.61 42.50
CA ALA A 104 25.01 8.38 43.08
C ALA A 104 25.53 7.65 44.33
N PRO A 105 26.87 7.58 44.55
CA PRO A 105 27.42 6.90 45.71
C PRO A 105 26.97 7.59 47.00
N GLU A 106 26.48 6.77 47.93
CA GLU A 106 26.12 7.15 49.29
C GLU A 106 27.29 7.87 49.97
N GLU A 107 27.10 9.15 50.33
CA GLU A 107 27.95 9.82 51.31
C GLU A 107 27.78 9.12 52.66
N VAL A 108 28.74 8.28 52.99
CA VAL A 108 28.91 7.65 54.30
C VAL A 108 29.15 8.74 55.33
N ILE A 109 28.08 9.19 56.00
CA ILE A 109 28.18 10.01 57.21
C ILE A 109 28.48 9.06 58.36
N ASN A 110 29.77 9.00 58.73
CA ASN A 110 30.28 8.22 59.85
C ASN A 110 29.95 8.94 61.19
N PRO A 111 29.55 8.23 62.27
CA PRO A 111 29.14 8.85 63.52
C PRO A 111 30.35 9.03 64.47
N LYS A 112 30.49 10.19 65.08
CA LYS A 112 31.35 10.53 66.24
C LYS A 112 30.95 11.93 66.69
N ALA A 113 30.81 12.29 67.96
CA ALA A 113 30.90 11.62 69.25
C ALA A 113 30.09 12.48 70.26
#